data_AF-A0A3B4Z3W7-F1
#
_entry.id   AF-A0A3B4Z3W7-F1
#
_cell.length_a   1.000
_cell.length_b   1.000
_cell.length_c   1.000
_cell.angle_alpha   90.00
_cell.angle_beta   90.00
_cell.angle_gamma   90.00
#
_symmetry.space_group_name_H-M   'P 1'
#
loop_
_entity.id
_entity.type
_entity.pdbx_description
1 polymer ?
#
loop_
_entity_poly.entity_id
_entity_poly.type
_entity_poly.pdbx_seq_one_letter_code
_entity_poly.pdbx_strand_id
1 'polypeptide(L)'
;MVSELRVVLLGGSWSDRSSLGNIILGETAFSQTSKSFLRSSGPVEDNKVAVINSPDLLFPTIDKETEFIRGCEEQSAPGPHVFLLVVQSEDFTEEHSLRLQRVLGNYNDRSFDHSLLLILKPREDRPGLTEKHMEKAPLRGLIRKCRYRYLMGKNLERAELLTRFGQIVKENNGEHVSYEAYKDTTKTLEGGYQSPQHKKTPRSSITAAVKAAGLHEQIPPQLSSSQMSAFRIVLLGKSEDKKTRLGNLIIGHQGFHQQTHPATRHCVAMCGEWEGKPLTVVKTPDMFSLSEEMMRKEVKSCVSLCSPGPDVLLLLVKPSDFTEGNRETLKFILSLFGEDAFKHSMVVMTHDSEIK
;
A
#
# COMPACT_ATOMS: atom_id res chain seq x y z
N MET A 1 19.48 17.41 -5.42
CA MET A 1 19.45 17.04 -6.85
C MET A 1 19.69 15.54 -6.95
N VAL A 2 18.92 14.85 -7.79
CA VAL A 2 19.09 13.42 -8.04
C VAL A 2 20.25 13.25 -9.02
N SER A 3 21.30 12.50 -8.65
CA SER A 3 22.49 12.31 -9.51
C SER A 3 22.23 11.43 -10.73
N GLU A 4 21.24 10.55 -10.65
CA GLU A 4 20.80 9.69 -11.74
C GLU A 4 19.31 9.35 -11.56
N LEU A 5 18.46 9.74 -12.50
CA LEU A 5 17.06 9.32 -12.54
C LEU A 5 16.99 7.86 -12.97
N ARG A 6 16.21 7.03 -12.28
CA ARG A 6 16.08 5.59 -12.56
C ARG A 6 14.62 5.25 -12.84
N VAL A 7 14.36 4.85 -14.08
CA VAL A 7 13.02 4.57 -14.60
C VAL A 7 12.91 3.08 -14.90
N VAL A 8 12.01 2.38 -14.22
CA VAL A 8 11.72 0.96 -14.48
C VAL A 8 10.49 0.85 -15.38
N LEU A 9 10.60 0.10 -16.48
CA LEU A 9 9.51 -0.16 -17.40
C LEU A 9 8.82 -1.48 -17.02
N LEU A 10 7.51 -1.45 -16.78
CA LEU A 10 6.71 -2.62 -16.39
C LEU A 10 5.45 -2.76 -17.26
N GLY A 11 4.97 -3.98 -17.47
CA GLY A 11 3.76 -4.24 -18.27
C GLY A 11 3.99 -4.19 -19.79
N GLY A 12 2.95 -4.38 -20.60
CA GLY A 12 3.07 -4.44 -22.06
C GLY A 12 3.94 -5.60 -22.56
N SER A 13 4.29 -5.59 -23.84
CA SER A 13 5.26 -6.55 -24.39
C SER A 13 6.70 -6.04 -24.23
N TRP A 14 7.68 -6.95 -24.33
CA TRP A 14 9.10 -6.58 -24.43
C TRP A 14 9.37 -5.53 -25.51
N SER A 15 8.72 -5.67 -26.67
CA SER A 15 8.90 -4.75 -27.80
C SER A 15 8.43 -3.35 -27.43
N ASP A 16 7.25 -3.23 -26.81
CA ASP A 16 6.69 -1.94 -26.42
C ASP A 16 7.61 -1.22 -25.43
N ARG A 17 8.06 -1.94 -24.39
CA ARG A 17 8.99 -1.39 -23.39
C ARG A 17 10.32 -1.00 -24.02
N SER A 18 10.86 -1.81 -24.95
CA SER A 18 12.12 -1.52 -25.63
C SER A 18 12.02 -0.25 -26.49
N SER A 19 10.95 -0.12 -27.27
CA SER A 19 10.69 1.10 -28.05
C SER A 19 10.59 2.34 -27.17
N LEU A 20 9.91 2.24 -26.03
CA LEU A 20 9.80 3.35 -25.07
C LEU A 20 11.13 3.68 -24.40
N GLY A 21 11.91 2.67 -24.03
CA GLY A 21 13.25 2.88 -23.48
C GLY A 21 14.15 3.63 -24.45
N ASN A 22 14.07 3.29 -25.75
CA ASN A 22 14.80 4.01 -26.79
C ASN A 22 14.32 5.46 -26.94
N ILE A 23 13.01 5.72 -26.86
CA ILE A 23 12.46 7.08 -26.88
C ILE A 23 12.98 7.90 -25.69
N ILE A 24 12.98 7.33 -24.48
CA ILE A 24 13.44 8.01 -23.26
C ILE A 24 14.93 8.40 -23.38
N LEU A 25 15.76 7.45 -23.80
CA LEU A 25 17.20 7.64 -23.95
C LEU A 25 17.57 8.49 -25.18
N GLY A 26 16.70 8.55 -26.20
CA GLY A 26 16.97 9.25 -27.45
C GLY A 26 17.93 8.50 -28.38
N GLU A 27 18.13 7.21 -28.14
CA GLU A 27 19.04 6.33 -28.89
C GLU A 27 18.53 4.88 -28.90
N THR A 28 19.08 4.05 -29.78
CA THR A 28 18.68 2.63 -29.93
C THR A 28 19.41 1.73 -28.92
N ALA A 29 19.10 1.89 -27.63
CA ALA A 29 19.71 1.12 -26.53
C ALA A 29 19.17 -0.31 -26.36
N PHE A 30 17.90 -0.54 -26.70
CA PHE A 30 17.18 -1.80 -26.54
C PHE A 30 16.82 -2.39 -27.91
N SER A 31 17.80 -2.97 -28.60
CA SER A 31 17.63 -3.59 -29.93
C SER A 31 17.46 -5.11 -29.89
N GLN A 32 17.88 -5.75 -28.81
CA GLN A 32 17.83 -7.21 -28.64
C GLN A 32 16.69 -7.62 -27.71
N THR A 33 16.13 -8.80 -27.96
CA THR A 33 15.18 -9.44 -27.05
C THR A 33 15.94 -10.06 -25.87
N SER A 34 15.39 -9.92 -24.67
CA SER A 34 15.92 -10.56 -23.48
C SER A 34 14.80 -11.13 -22.62
N LYS A 35 15.13 -12.16 -21.82
CA LYS A 35 14.27 -12.73 -20.78
C LYS A 35 14.65 -12.25 -19.38
N SER A 36 15.68 -11.42 -19.27
CA SER A 36 16.14 -10.79 -18.03
C SER A 36 16.00 -9.28 -18.13
N PHE A 37 16.20 -8.59 -17.02
CA PHE A 37 16.29 -7.14 -17.00
C PHE A 37 17.44 -6.66 -17.88
N LEU A 38 17.22 -5.55 -18.60
CA LEU A 38 18.27 -4.82 -19.29
C LEU A 38 18.30 -3.38 -18.81
N ARG A 39 19.47 -2.91 -18.36
CA ARG A 39 19.70 -1.53 -17.96
C ARG A 39 20.52 -0.83 -19.02
N SER A 40 20.06 0.34 -19.46
CA SER A 40 20.87 1.29 -20.23
C SER A 40 20.74 2.68 -19.62
N SER A 41 21.71 3.54 -19.86
CA SER A 41 21.70 4.89 -19.33
C SER A 41 22.35 5.88 -20.28
N GLY A 42 21.77 7.07 -20.38
CA GLY A 42 22.26 8.14 -21.23
C GLY A 42 22.10 9.51 -20.57
N PRO A 43 22.80 10.53 -21.10
CA PRO A 43 22.63 11.91 -20.65
C PRO A 43 21.26 12.45 -21.11
N VAL A 44 20.59 13.19 -20.23
CA VAL A 44 19.37 13.94 -20.51
C VAL A 44 19.49 15.30 -19.84
N GLU A 45 19.69 16.34 -20.65
CA GLU A 45 20.02 17.69 -20.16
C GLU A 45 21.22 17.63 -19.20
N ASP A 46 21.09 18.21 -17.99
CA ASP A 46 22.15 18.25 -16.97
C ASP A 46 22.21 16.99 -16.09
N ASN A 47 21.35 15.99 -16.34
CA ASN A 47 21.23 14.80 -15.51
C ASN A 47 21.48 13.50 -16.30
N LYS A 48 21.70 12.41 -15.57
CA LYS A 48 21.77 11.06 -16.14
C LYS A 48 20.43 10.36 -15.96
N VAL A 49 19.92 9.70 -17.00
CA VAL A 49 18.73 8.86 -16.93
C VAL A 49 19.13 7.43 -17.21
N ALA A 50 18.84 6.54 -16.27
CA ALA A 50 18.92 5.09 -16.43
C ALA A 50 17.52 4.53 -16.65
N VAL A 51 17.37 3.76 -17.72
CA VAL A 51 16.15 3.02 -18.05
C VAL A 51 16.41 1.54 -17.82
N ILE A 52 15.53 0.91 -17.05
CA ILE A 52 15.56 -0.50 -16.72
C ILE A 52 14.36 -1.15 -17.39
N ASN A 53 14.61 -1.88 -18.47
CA ASN A 53 13.58 -2.66 -19.17
C ASN A 53 13.40 -4.01 -18.47
N SER A 54 12.20 -4.30 -17.97
CA SER A 54 11.90 -5.56 -17.29
C SER A 54 11.57 -6.69 -18.27
N PRO A 55 11.73 -7.95 -17.87
CA PRO A 55 11.07 -9.06 -18.56
C PRO A 55 9.55 -8.99 -18.37
N ASP A 56 8.82 -9.82 -19.13
CA ASP A 56 7.36 -9.91 -19.01
C ASP A 56 6.95 -10.42 -17.63
N LEU A 57 5.84 -9.89 -17.11
CA LEU A 57 5.34 -10.18 -15.76
C LEU A 57 4.64 -11.55 -15.72
N LEU A 58 5.42 -12.62 -15.84
CA LEU A 58 4.98 -14.01 -15.80
C LEU A 58 5.51 -14.67 -14.54
N PHE A 59 4.63 -14.90 -13.57
CA PHE A 59 4.97 -15.46 -12.26
C PHE A 59 4.25 -16.79 -12.06
N PRO A 60 4.80 -17.92 -12.55
CA PRO A 60 4.18 -19.23 -12.35
C PRO A 60 4.19 -19.65 -10.87
N THR A 61 5.06 -19.06 -10.06
CA THR A 61 5.17 -19.29 -8.62
C THR A 61 5.50 -17.99 -7.88
N ILE A 62 5.27 -17.97 -6.57
CA ILE A 62 5.66 -16.84 -5.70
C ILE A 62 7.18 -16.64 -5.74
N ASP A 63 7.98 -17.70 -5.78
CA ASP A 63 9.44 -17.59 -5.86
C ASP A 63 9.90 -16.84 -7.11
N LYS A 64 9.21 -17.03 -8.24
CA LYS A 64 9.49 -16.30 -9.48
C LYS A 64 9.08 -14.83 -9.41
N GLU A 65 8.04 -14.51 -8.64
CA GLU A 65 7.69 -13.14 -8.32
C GLU A 65 8.79 -12.48 -7.47
N THR A 66 9.24 -13.14 -6.40
CA THR A 66 10.33 -12.65 -5.54
C THR A 66 11.64 -12.48 -6.31
N GLU A 67 12.01 -13.43 -7.17
CA GLU A 67 13.19 -13.33 -8.03
C GLU A 67 13.12 -12.12 -8.98
N PHE A 68 11.93 -11.84 -9.52
CA PHE A 68 11.71 -10.65 -10.34
C PHE A 68 11.92 -9.35 -9.55
N ILE A 69 11.39 -9.26 -8.32
CA ILE A 69 11.54 -8.07 -7.47
C ILE A 69 13.01 -7.82 -7.15
N ARG A 70 13.74 -8.85 -6.74
CA ARG A 70 15.18 -8.76 -6.47
C ARG A 70 15.97 -8.31 -7.69
N GLY A 71 15.67 -8.87 -8.87
CA GLY A 71 16.32 -8.44 -10.12
C GLY A 71 16.02 -6.98 -10.46
N CYS A 72 14.80 -6.52 -10.19
CA CYS A 72 14.42 -5.13 -10.38
C CYS A 72 15.21 -4.19 -9.45
N GLU A 73 15.37 -4.56 -8.18
CA GLU A 73 16.18 -3.79 -7.21
C GLU A 73 17.65 -3.73 -7.60
N GLU A 74 18.27 -4.87 -7.94
CA GLU A 74 19.67 -4.93 -8.31
C GLU A 74 19.95 -3.98 -9.48
N GLN A 75 19.04 -3.93 -10.46
CA GLN A 75 19.19 -3.06 -11.63
C GLN A 75 18.82 -1.60 -11.36
N SER A 76 17.98 -1.33 -10.36
CA SER A 76 17.51 0.02 -10.03
C SER A 76 18.13 0.60 -8.76
N ALA A 77 19.11 -0.07 -8.15
CA ALA A 77 19.71 0.32 -6.87
C ALA A 77 20.13 1.80 -6.84
N PRO A 78 19.88 2.53 -5.73
CA PRO A 78 19.22 2.11 -4.48
C PRO A 78 17.69 1.94 -4.54
N GLY A 79 17.08 2.12 -5.72
CA GLY A 79 15.66 1.95 -5.97
C GLY A 79 15.20 2.82 -7.14
N PRO A 80 14.07 2.49 -7.79
CA PRO A 80 13.52 3.29 -8.88
C PRO A 80 12.96 4.61 -8.36
N HIS A 81 13.16 5.68 -9.14
CA HIS A 81 12.49 6.95 -8.90
C HIS A 81 11.11 6.98 -9.56
N VAL A 82 10.99 6.31 -10.71
CA VAL A 82 9.77 6.24 -11.50
C VAL A 82 9.53 4.81 -11.99
N PHE A 83 8.29 4.36 -11.88
CA PHE A 83 7.78 3.19 -12.60
C PHE A 83 6.95 3.66 -13.80
N LEU A 84 7.35 3.30 -15.02
CA LEU A 84 6.54 3.53 -16.21
C LEU A 84 5.73 2.27 -16.51
N LEU A 85 4.42 2.33 -16.26
CA LEU A 85 3.49 1.23 -16.45
C LEU A 85 2.95 1.26 -17.88
N VAL A 86 3.43 0.37 -18.73
CA VAL A 86 3.09 0.27 -20.15
C VAL A 86 1.87 -0.63 -20.30
N VAL A 87 0.79 -0.10 -20.87
CA VAL A 87 -0.48 -0.82 -20.98
C VAL A 87 -1.06 -0.69 -22.39
N GLN A 88 -1.34 -1.83 -23.03
CA GLN A 88 -2.14 -1.89 -24.25
C GLN A 88 -3.62 -1.98 -23.88
N SER A 89 -4.40 -0.93 -24.16
CA SER A 89 -5.78 -0.81 -23.65
C SER A 89 -6.76 -1.90 -24.12
N GLU A 90 -6.52 -2.47 -25.31
CA GLU A 90 -7.40 -3.48 -25.92
C GLU A 90 -7.38 -4.80 -25.14
N ASP A 91 -6.16 -5.25 -24.80
CA ASP A 91 -5.87 -6.56 -24.22
C ASP A 91 -5.64 -6.47 -22.70
N PHE A 92 -5.94 -5.31 -22.09
CA PHE A 92 -5.72 -5.11 -20.67
C PHE A 92 -6.80 -5.81 -19.82
N THR A 93 -6.38 -6.83 -19.07
CA THR A 93 -7.26 -7.66 -18.24
C THR A 93 -7.08 -7.35 -16.76
N GLU A 94 -7.96 -7.90 -15.93
CA GLU A 94 -7.82 -7.87 -14.48
C GLU A 94 -6.53 -8.56 -14.01
N GLU A 95 -6.16 -9.69 -14.64
CA GLU A 95 -4.92 -10.38 -14.33
C GLU A 95 -3.68 -9.51 -14.60
N HIS A 96 -3.65 -8.78 -15.73
CA HIS A 96 -2.58 -7.82 -16.02
C HIS A 96 -2.49 -6.73 -14.94
N SER A 97 -3.64 -6.22 -14.49
CA SER A 97 -3.72 -5.23 -13.41
C SER A 97 -3.21 -5.79 -12.08
N LEU A 98 -3.63 -7.00 -11.69
CA LEU A 98 -3.21 -7.66 -10.45
C LEU A 98 -1.70 -7.94 -10.45
N ARG A 99 -1.11 -8.32 -11.59
CA ARG A 99 0.35 -8.52 -11.69
C ARG A 99 1.13 -7.22 -11.48
N LEU A 100 0.70 -6.11 -12.09
CA LEU A 100 1.30 -4.79 -11.85
C LEU A 100 1.17 -4.37 -10.39
N GLN A 101 -0.02 -4.57 -9.80
CA GLN A 101 -0.28 -4.25 -8.40
C GLN A 101 0.58 -5.07 -7.44
N ARG A 102 0.75 -6.37 -7.71
CA ARG A 102 1.64 -7.24 -6.93
C ARG A 102 3.09 -6.77 -6.99
N VAL A 103 3.62 -6.50 -8.19
CA VAL A 103 5.00 -6.03 -8.33
C VAL A 103 5.23 -4.72 -7.57
N LEU A 104 4.37 -3.73 -7.76
CA LEU A 104 4.52 -2.42 -7.10
C LEU A 104 4.27 -2.50 -5.59
N GLY A 105 3.31 -3.32 -5.16
CA GLY A 105 2.96 -3.51 -3.76
C GLY A 105 3.99 -4.32 -2.96
N ASN A 106 5.03 -4.86 -3.59
CA ASN A 106 6.18 -5.46 -2.89
C ASN A 106 7.15 -4.39 -2.37
N TYR A 107 7.27 -3.24 -3.03
CA TYR A 107 8.21 -2.20 -2.63
C TYR A 107 7.69 -1.42 -1.41
N ASN A 108 6.59 -0.68 -1.57
CA ASN A 108 5.81 -0.06 -0.50
C ASN A 108 4.51 0.56 -1.07
N ASP A 109 3.68 1.11 -0.18
CA ASP A 109 2.39 1.74 -0.53
C ASP A 109 2.55 3.00 -1.40
N ARG A 110 3.74 3.60 -1.44
CA ARG A 110 4.05 4.77 -2.26
C ARG A 110 4.50 4.41 -3.68
N SER A 111 4.68 3.14 -4.05
CA SER A 111 5.10 2.77 -5.41
C SER A 111 4.21 3.37 -6.52
N PHE A 112 2.91 3.49 -6.27
CA PHE A 112 1.98 4.17 -7.18
C PHE A 112 2.13 5.69 -7.19
N ASP A 113 2.60 6.30 -6.09
CA ASP A 113 3.01 7.70 -6.05
C ASP A 113 4.25 7.97 -6.92
N HIS A 114 5.02 6.93 -7.24
CA HIS A 114 6.15 6.96 -8.17
C HIS A 114 5.81 6.42 -9.56
N SER A 115 4.54 6.12 -9.85
CA SER A 115 4.13 5.50 -11.11
C SER A 115 3.51 6.49 -12.10
N LEU A 116 3.87 6.32 -13.38
CA LEU A 116 3.22 6.93 -14.54
C LEU A 116 2.61 5.83 -15.41
N LEU A 117 1.34 5.95 -15.75
CA LEU A 117 0.69 5.01 -16.66
C LEU A 117 0.84 5.50 -18.11
N LEU A 118 1.34 4.66 -19.00
CA LEU A 118 1.37 4.93 -20.44
C LEU A 118 0.44 3.98 -21.17
N ILE A 119 -0.62 4.55 -21.75
CA ILE A 119 -1.65 3.80 -22.47
C ILE A 119 -1.28 3.81 -23.96
N LEU A 120 -0.81 2.67 -24.46
CA LEU A 120 -0.45 2.49 -25.86
C LEU A 120 -1.68 2.61 -26.75
N LYS A 121 -1.44 3.07 -27.98
CA LYS A 121 -2.49 3.17 -29.00
C LYS A 121 -3.11 1.78 -29.23
N PRO A 122 -4.44 1.68 -29.36
CA PRO A 122 -5.08 0.47 -29.86
C PRO A 122 -4.51 0.08 -31.23
N ARG A 123 -4.44 -1.23 -31.52
CA ARG A 123 -4.14 -1.75 -32.86
C ARG A 123 -5.18 -1.28 -33.87
N GLU A 124 -6.44 -1.16 -33.44
CA GLU A 124 -7.53 -0.65 -34.28
C GLU A 124 -7.83 0.84 -33.97
N ASP A 125 -7.52 1.73 -34.92
CA ASP A 125 -7.68 3.18 -34.74
C ASP A 125 -9.13 3.63 -34.99
N ARG A 126 -10.04 3.27 -34.07
CA ARG A 126 -11.43 3.73 -34.09
C ARG A 126 -11.65 4.87 -33.08
N PRO A 127 -12.35 5.96 -33.46
CA PRO A 127 -12.70 7.04 -32.54
C PRO A 127 -13.48 6.52 -31.33
N GLY A 128 -13.13 6.94 -30.11
CA GLY A 128 -13.85 6.56 -28.89
C GLY A 128 -13.49 5.19 -28.31
N LEU A 129 -12.70 4.37 -29.03
CA LEU A 129 -12.38 3.01 -28.58
C LEU A 129 -11.46 3.01 -27.36
N THR A 130 -10.50 3.94 -27.31
CA THR A 130 -9.56 4.03 -26.18
C THR A 130 -10.26 4.53 -24.92
N GLU A 131 -11.14 5.52 -25.05
CA GLU A 131 -11.96 6.04 -23.96
C GLU A 131 -12.83 4.94 -23.36
N LYS A 132 -13.48 4.14 -24.22
CA LYS A 132 -14.26 2.96 -23.78
C LYS A 132 -13.40 1.93 -23.05
N HIS A 133 -12.14 1.74 -23.46
CA HIS A 133 -11.22 0.85 -22.75
C HIS A 133 -10.75 1.42 -21.41
N MET A 134 -10.58 2.73 -21.31
CA MET A 134 -10.22 3.40 -20.05
C MET A 134 -11.33 3.34 -19.00
N GLU A 135 -12.58 3.21 -19.43
CA GLU A 135 -13.72 2.99 -18.53
C GLU A 135 -13.78 1.57 -17.95
N LYS A 136 -13.08 0.59 -18.55
CA LYS A 136 -13.03 -0.78 -18.03
C LYS A 136 -12.41 -0.79 -16.64
N ALA A 137 -13.03 -1.54 -15.73
CA ALA A 137 -12.66 -1.63 -14.32
C ALA A 137 -11.14 -1.81 -14.05
N PRO A 138 -10.40 -2.73 -14.71
CA PRO A 138 -8.98 -2.94 -14.39
C PRO A 138 -8.10 -1.74 -14.74
N LEU A 139 -8.35 -1.08 -15.88
CA LEU A 139 -7.58 0.07 -16.32
C LEU A 139 -7.97 1.32 -15.52
N ARG A 140 -9.27 1.54 -15.29
CA ARG A 140 -9.78 2.61 -14.42
C ARG A 140 -9.20 2.53 -13.00
N GLY A 141 -9.07 1.32 -12.46
CA GLY A 141 -8.45 1.07 -11.16
C GLY A 141 -7.00 1.54 -11.10
N LEU A 142 -6.19 1.19 -12.10
CA LEU A 142 -4.79 1.63 -12.18
C LEU A 142 -4.66 3.14 -12.37
N ILE A 143 -5.49 3.76 -13.23
CA ILE A 143 -5.52 5.22 -13.41
C ILE A 143 -5.75 5.90 -12.06
N ARG A 144 -6.72 5.41 -11.27
CA ARG A 144 -7.01 5.93 -9.94
C ARG A 144 -5.84 5.74 -8.98
N LYS A 145 -5.21 4.55 -8.94
CA LYS A 145 -4.04 4.28 -8.09
C LYS A 145 -2.86 5.20 -8.44
N CYS A 146 -2.63 5.46 -9.73
CA CYS A 146 -1.58 6.38 -10.21
C CYS A 146 -1.97 7.88 -10.07
N ARG A 147 -3.02 8.21 -9.29
CA ARG A 147 -3.52 9.57 -9.07
C ARG A 147 -3.83 10.32 -10.37
N TYR A 148 -4.38 9.60 -11.34
CA TYR A 148 -4.71 10.12 -12.68
C TYR A 148 -3.50 10.60 -13.48
N ARG A 149 -2.27 10.17 -13.12
CA ARG A 149 -1.08 10.39 -13.95
C ARG A 149 -1.01 9.31 -15.03
N TYR A 150 -1.49 9.67 -16.20
CA TYR A 150 -1.34 8.86 -17.40
C TYR A 150 -1.00 9.70 -18.63
N LEU A 151 -0.37 9.06 -19.61
CA LEU A 151 -0.13 9.61 -20.94
C LEU A 151 -0.71 8.67 -22.00
N MET A 152 -1.10 9.26 -23.12
CA MET A 152 -1.52 8.51 -24.30
C MET A 152 -0.30 8.30 -25.19
N GLY A 153 -0.09 7.07 -25.66
CA GLY A 153 1.00 6.75 -26.58
C GLY A 153 0.87 7.45 -27.94
N LYS A 154 -0.32 7.94 -28.29
CA LYS A 154 -0.55 8.75 -29.48
C LYS A 154 0.13 10.11 -29.32
N ASN A 155 1.09 10.41 -30.21
CA ASN A 155 1.90 11.63 -30.19
C ASN A 155 2.78 11.78 -28.93
N LEU A 156 3.25 10.65 -28.38
CA LEU A 156 4.12 10.68 -27.21
C LEU A 156 5.46 11.37 -27.55
N GLU A 157 5.68 12.54 -26.98
CA GLU A 157 6.93 13.28 -27.13
C GLU A 157 7.91 12.94 -26.00
N ARG A 158 9.19 12.81 -26.35
CA ARG A 158 10.26 12.58 -25.37
C ARG A 158 10.27 13.65 -24.27
N ALA A 159 10.10 14.92 -24.65
CA ALA A 159 10.09 16.03 -23.71
C ALA A 159 8.93 15.96 -22.71
N GLU A 160 7.74 15.52 -23.15
CA GLU A 160 6.59 15.34 -22.27
C GLU A 160 6.85 14.24 -21.23
N LEU A 161 7.38 13.08 -21.65
CA LEU A 161 7.75 12.00 -20.74
C LEU A 161 8.74 12.46 -19.66
N LEU A 162 9.82 13.13 -20.08
CA LEU A 162 10.85 13.62 -19.16
C LEU A 162 10.29 14.67 -18.19
N THR A 163 9.41 15.54 -18.67
CA THR A 163 8.69 16.51 -17.83
C THR A 163 7.84 15.80 -16.77
N ARG A 164 7.10 14.75 -17.15
CA ARG A 164 6.30 13.96 -16.19
C ARG A 164 7.18 13.23 -15.17
N PHE A 165 8.33 12.71 -15.57
CA PHE A 165 9.28 12.10 -14.63
C PHE A 165 9.80 13.14 -13.63
N GLY A 166 10.19 14.32 -14.10
CA GLY A 166 10.60 15.42 -13.23
C GLY A 166 9.53 15.84 -12.23
N GLN A 167 8.26 15.90 -12.67
CA GLN A 167 7.11 16.17 -11.78
C GLN A 167 6.97 15.10 -10.69
N ILE A 168 6.98 13.82 -11.06
CA ILE A 168 6.86 12.71 -10.10
C ILE A 168 8.00 12.74 -9.08
N VAL A 169 9.24 12.96 -9.52
CA VAL A 169 10.39 13.05 -8.62
C VAL A 169 10.26 14.24 -7.68
N LYS A 170 9.82 15.41 -8.18
CA LYS A 170 9.60 16.60 -7.36
C LYS A 170 8.48 16.40 -6.33
N GLU A 171 7.36 15.82 -6.73
CA GLU A 171 6.22 15.49 -5.84
C GLU A 171 6.62 14.52 -4.72
N ASN A 172 7.61 13.67 -4.99
CA ASN A 172 8.15 12.71 -4.01
C ASN A 172 9.48 13.18 -3.38
N ASN A 173 9.76 14.48 -3.34
CA ASN A 173 10.94 15.07 -2.68
C ASN A 173 12.30 14.56 -3.17
N GLY A 174 12.37 14.00 -4.38
CA GLY A 174 13.59 13.38 -4.90
C GLY A 174 13.87 11.98 -4.37
N GLU A 175 12.97 11.41 -3.56
CA GLU A 175 13.12 10.08 -3.01
C GLU A 175 12.94 9.01 -4.10
N HIS A 176 13.51 7.84 -3.88
CA HIS A 176 13.27 6.64 -4.67
C HIS A 176 12.53 5.62 -3.81
N VAL A 177 11.92 4.65 -4.48
CA VAL A 177 11.20 3.58 -3.79
C VAL A 177 12.19 2.48 -3.44
N SER A 178 12.32 2.12 -2.16
CA SER A 178 13.08 0.94 -1.74
C SER A 178 12.16 -0.26 -1.59
N TYR A 179 12.67 -1.44 -1.91
CA TYR A 179 12.10 -2.67 -1.41
C TYR A 179 12.70 -2.95 -0.03
N GLU A 180 11.86 -3.16 0.96
CA GLU A 180 12.30 -3.68 2.25
C GLU A 180 12.00 -5.16 2.27
N ALA A 181 12.99 -5.96 1.88
CA ALA A 181 12.93 -7.40 2.06
C ALA A 181 12.59 -7.68 3.53
N TYR A 182 11.60 -8.54 3.77
CA TYR A 182 11.36 -9.08 5.10
C TYR A 182 12.64 -9.78 5.55
N LYS A 183 13.43 -9.13 6.41
CA LYS A 183 14.60 -9.76 7.00
C LYS A 183 14.07 -10.87 7.89
N ASP A 184 14.26 -12.10 7.44
CA ASP A 184 14.09 -13.29 8.24
C ASP A 184 15.00 -13.17 9.48
N THR A 185 14.44 -12.74 10.61
CA THR A 185 15.16 -12.57 11.89
C THR A 185 15.51 -13.90 12.55
N THR A 186 15.66 -14.99 11.79
CA THR A 186 16.10 -16.28 12.30
C THR A 186 17.62 -16.45 12.32
N LYS A 187 18.41 -15.46 11.89
CA LYS A 187 19.87 -15.45 12.12
C LYS A 187 20.36 -14.09 12.58
N THR A 188 20.36 -13.89 13.90
CA THR A 188 21.42 -13.29 14.74
C THR A 188 20.78 -12.92 16.08
N LEU A 189 20.58 -13.93 16.93
CA LEU A 189 20.38 -13.75 18.37
C LEU A 189 21.63 -14.25 19.10
N GLU A 190 22.78 -13.64 18.83
CA GLU A 190 23.92 -13.68 19.75
C GLU A 190 24.68 -12.36 19.62
N GLY A 191 24.67 -11.54 20.68
CA GLY A 191 25.55 -10.38 20.82
C GLY A 191 24.89 -9.05 21.18
N GLY A 192 24.61 -8.86 22.47
CA GLY A 192 24.67 -7.59 23.22
C GLY A 192 24.07 -6.31 22.60
N TYR A 193 22.84 -5.98 23.00
CA TYR A 193 22.34 -4.60 22.90
C TYR A 193 23.09 -3.69 23.88
N GLN A 194 23.92 -2.77 23.36
CA GLN A 194 24.25 -1.52 24.04
C GLN A 194 23.34 -0.42 23.49
N SER A 195 22.54 0.17 24.38
CA SER A 195 21.61 1.26 24.06
C SER A 195 22.34 2.54 23.64
N PRO A 196 21.97 3.20 22.53
CA PRO A 196 22.38 4.58 22.28
C PRO A 196 21.55 5.56 23.12
N GLN A 197 22.23 6.30 23.99
CA GLN A 197 21.68 7.45 24.69
C GLN A 197 21.41 8.59 23.70
N HIS A 198 20.15 8.93 23.44
CA HIS A 198 19.81 10.19 22.78
C HIS A 198 19.58 11.30 23.80
N LYS A 199 20.52 12.27 23.76
CA LYS A 199 20.47 13.54 24.48
C LYS A 199 19.26 14.36 24.03
N LYS A 200 18.51 14.87 25.01
CA LYS A 200 17.43 15.85 24.86
C LYS A 200 17.98 17.20 24.42
N THR A 201 17.35 17.84 23.44
CA THR A 201 17.39 19.30 23.25
C THR A 201 15.96 19.84 23.23
N PRO A 202 15.69 20.99 23.89
CA PRO A 202 14.34 21.49 24.07
C PRO A 202 13.92 22.37 22.89
N ARG A 203 12.67 22.21 22.42
CA ARG A 203 11.98 23.25 21.66
C ARG A 203 10.64 23.57 22.30
N SER A 204 10.42 24.87 22.37
CA SER A 204 9.46 25.62 23.17
C SER A 204 7.99 25.30 22.86
N SER A 205 7.23 25.30 23.95
CA SER A 205 5.78 25.14 24.10
C SER A 205 4.95 26.15 23.28
N ILE A 206 4.06 25.64 22.42
CA ILE A 206 2.81 26.31 22.04
C ILE A 206 1.68 25.60 22.80
N THR A 207 1.68 25.73 24.12
CA THR A 207 0.60 25.20 24.98
C THR A 207 0.15 26.22 26.03
N ALA A 208 0.65 27.46 25.96
CA ALA A 208 0.23 28.56 26.84
C ALA A 208 -1.00 29.34 26.34
N ALA A 209 -1.47 29.14 25.10
CA ALA A 209 -2.58 29.93 24.53
C ALA A 209 -3.97 29.28 24.65
N VAL A 210 -4.07 27.97 24.90
CA VAL A 210 -5.36 27.25 24.89
C VAL A 210 -6.05 27.26 26.27
N LYS A 211 -5.37 27.75 27.31
CA LYS A 211 -5.90 27.77 28.69
C LYS A 211 -6.67 29.05 29.07
N ALA A 212 -6.85 29.99 28.13
CA ALA A 212 -7.45 31.30 28.39
C ALA A 212 -8.92 31.47 27.97
N ALA A 213 -9.58 30.46 27.39
CA ALA A 213 -10.92 30.62 26.81
C ALA A 213 -11.94 29.55 27.23
N GLY A 214 -11.97 29.19 28.53
CA GLY A 214 -12.76 28.09 29.08
C GLY A 214 -14.19 27.95 28.52
N LEU A 215 -14.45 26.82 27.86
CA LEU A 215 -15.78 26.32 27.53
C LEU A 215 -15.77 24.78 27.61
N HIS A 216 -16.70 24.23 28.41
CA HIS A 216 -17.01 22.81 28.55
C HIS A 216 -18.21 22.46 27.66
N GLU A 217 -18.23 21.19 27.24
CA GLU A 217 -19.14 20.41 26.37
C GLU A 217 -20.61 20.87 26.19
N GLN A 218 -21.18 20.69 24.95
CA GLN A 218 -22.25 19.71 24.63
C GLN A 218 -22.94 19.87 23.22
N ILE A 219 -22.95 18.77 22.42
CA ILE A 219 -23.90 18.31 21.33
C ILE A 219 -23.72 18.89 19.87
N PRO A 220 -24.13 18.23 18.74
CA PRO A 220 -23.51 17.18 17.91
C PRO A 220 -23.42 17.58 16.39
N PRO A 221 -23.44 16.64 15.41
CA PRO A 221 -22.44 16.53 14.34
C PRO A 221 -22.53 17.63 13.26
N GLN A 222 -21.43 17.77 12.49
CA GLN A 222 -21.22 18.54 11.25
C GLN A 222 -20.20 19.67 11.41
N LEU A 223 -18.91 19.36 11.27
CA LEU A 223 -17.88 20.29 10.80
C LEU A 223 -16.79 19.46 10.09
N SER A 224 -16.78 19.44 8.76
CA SER A 224 -16.05 20.38 7.90
C SER A 224 -14.53 20.15 7.89
N SER A 225 -14.10 19.44 6.85
CA SER A 225 -12.93 19.79 6.01
C SER A 225 -11.68 20.35 6.70
N SER A 226 -11.11 19.60 7.64
CA SER A 226 -9.65 19.49 7.73
C SER A 226 -9.29 18.01 7.62
N GLN A 227 -8.83 17.59 6.44
CA GLN A 227 -8.42 16.21 6.20
C GLN A 227 -7.09 15.95 6.91
N MET A 228 -7.14 15.71 8.22
CA MET A 228 -6.18 14.82 8.85
C MET A 228 -6.76 13.41 8.70
N SER A 229 -6.09 12.55 7.94
CA SER A 229 -6.49 11.15 7.77
C SER A 229 -6.52 10.48 9.14
N ALA A 230 -7.71 10.14 9.63
CA ALA A 230 -7.85 9.39 10.86
C ALA A 230 -7.23 8.01 10.67
N PHE A 231 -6.31 7.62 11.55
CA PHE A 231 -5.72 6.28 11.54
C PHE A 231 -6.77 5.28 12.02
N ARG A 232 -6.92 4.13 11.35
CA ARG A 232 -8.05 3.21 11.55
C ARG A 232 -7.58 1.79 11.77
N ILE A 233 -7.84 1.28 12.97
CA ILE A 233 -7.41 -0.05 13.42
C ILE A 233 -8.65 -0.94 13.57
N VAL A 234 -8.57 -2.17 13.10
CA VAL A 234 -9.61 -3.19 13.29
C VAL A 234 -9.06 -4.31 14.15
N LEU A 235 -9.81 -4.71 15.18
CA LEU A 235 -9.44 -5.79 16.10
C LEU A 235 -10.20 -7.07 15.73
N LEU A 236 -9.49 -8.09 15.24
CA LEU A 236 -10.00 -9.41 14.88
C LEU A 236 -9.51 -10.46 15.88
N GLY A 237 -10.38 -11.37 16.30
CA GLY A 237 -10.01 -12.45 17.23
C GLY A 237 -11.22 -13.05 17.94
N LYS A 238 -11.02 -14.20 18.58
CA LYS A 238 -12.11 -14.93 19.25
C LYS A 238 -12.56 -14.31 20.57
N SER A 239 -11.62 -13.83 21.38
CA SER A 239 -11.91 -13.35 22.73
C SER A 239 -12.37 -11.90 22.75
N GLU A 240 -13.63 -11.67 23.13
CA GLU A 240 -14.20 -10.33 23.31
C GLU A 240 -13.48 -9.54 24.40
N ASP A 241 -13.11 -10.17 25.50
CA ASP A 241 -12.41 -9.51 26.62
C ASP A 241 -11.04 -9.01 26.20
N LYS A 242 -10.29 -9.82 25.44
CA LYS A 242 -8.96 -9.46 24.95
C LYS A 242 -9.03 -8.32 23.93
N LYS A 243 -10.00 -8.36 23.00
CA LYS A 243 -10.25 -7.26 22.06
C LYS A 243 -10.66 -5.97 22.78
N THR A 244 -11.52 -6.07 23.78
CA THR A 244 -11.97 -4.92 24.59
C THR A 244 -10.83 -4.29 25.37
N ARG A 245 -10.00 -5.10 26.04
CA ARG A 245 -8.81 -4.64 26.76
C ARG A 245 -7.82 -3.96 25.84
N LEU A 246 -7.49 -4.59 24.70
CA LEU A 246 -6.56 -4.02 23.72
C LEU A 246 -7.12 -2.73 23.11
N GLY A 247 -8.41 -2.70 22.76
CA GLY A 247 -9.06 -1.51 22.23
C GLY A 247 -9.02 -0.33 23.20
N ASN A 248 -9.33 -0.56 24.48
CA ASN A 248 -9.23 0.47 25.52
C ASN A 248 -7.78 0.94 25.72
N LEU A 249 -6.82 0.02 25.67
CA LEU A 249 -5.40 0.35 25.77
C LEU A 249 -4.94 1.26 24.63
N ILE A 250 -5.32 0.92 23.39
CA ILE A 250 -4.96 1.67 22.18
C ILE A 250 -5.60 3.07 22.20
N ILE A 251 -6.85 3.18 22.64
CA ILE A 251 -7.56 4.46 22.70
C ILE A 251 -7.08 5.34 23.87
N GLY A 252 -6.50 4.74 24.91
CA GLY A 252 -6.01 5.45 26.09
C GLY A 252 -7.08 5.78 27.15
N HIS A 253 -8.32 5.32 26.98
CA HIS A 253 -9.38 5.41 27.98
C HIS A 253 -10.38 4.23 27.88
N GLN A 254 -11.28 4.09 28.85
CA GLN A 254 -12.25 2.99 28.92
C GLN A 254 -13.46 3.15 27.97
N GLY A 255 -13.21 3.38 26.68
CA GLY A 255 -14.27 3.60 25.67
C GLY A 255 -15.17 2.39 25.41
N PHE A 256 -14.65 1.17 25.50
CA PHE A 256 -15.41 -0.07 25.28
C PHE A 256 -16.08 -0.63 26.54
N HIS A 257 -15.84 -0.03 27.73
CA HIS A 257 -16.26 -0.62 29.02
C HIS A 257 -17.73 -0.36 29.40
N GLN A 258 -18.43 0.53 28.69
CA GLN A 258 -19.87 0.78 28.89
C GLN A 258 -20.78 -0.31 28.29
N GLN A 259 -20.23 -1.38 27.70
CA GLN A 259 -21.00 -2.49 27.14
C GLN A 259 -20.97 -3.72 28.07
N THR A 260 -21.63 -3.63 29.22
CA THR A 260 -21.84 -4.75 30.18
C THR A 260 -22.95 -5.72 29.75
N HIS A 261 -23.07 -6.00 28.46
CA HIS A 261 -24.11 -6.87 27.88
C HIS A 261 -23.50 -7.92 26.94
N PRO A 262 -24.12 -9.12 26.83
CA PRO A 262 -23.45 -10.31 26.32
C PRO A 262 -23.00 -10.14 24.87
N ALA A 263 -21.85 -10.74 24.55
CA ALA A 263 -21.22 -10.88 23.22
C ALA A 263 -21.79 -9.93 22.15
N THR A 264 -21.17 -8.75 21.98
CA THR A 264 -21.56 -7.80 20.93
C THR A 264 -21.60 -8.53 19.59
N ARG A 265 -22.78 -8.68 18.98
CA ARG A 265 -22.98 -9.44 17.72
C ARG A 265 -22.58 -8.67 16.47
N HIS A 266 -22.15 -7.42 16.61
CA HIS A 266 -21.86 -6.51 15.52
C HIS A 266 -20.57 -5.73 15.77
N CYS A 267 -19.95 -5.25 14.69
CA CYS A 267 -18.80 -4.36 14.75
C CYS A 267 -19.13 -3.06 15.49
N VAL A 268 -18.22 -2.60 16.35
CA VAL A 268 -18.34 -1.35 17.12
C VAL A 268 -17.10 -0.51 16.88
N ALA A 269 -17.27 0.72 16.40
CA ALA A 269 -16.20 1.69 16.27
C ALA A 269 -16.17 2.64 17.46
N MET A 270 -14.98 2.90 17.98
CA MET A 270 -14.71 3.94 18.96
C MET A 270 -13.67 4.91 18.39
N CYS A 271 -13.84 6.19 18.65
CA CYS A 271 -12.92 7.23 18.22
C CYS A 271 -12.13 7.76 19.42
N GLY A 272 -10.87 8.10 19.20
CA GLY A 272 -9.97 8.71 20.17
C GLY A 272 -8.85 9.45 19.47
N GLU A 273 -7.76 9.69 20.20
CA GLU A 273 -6.57 10.37 19.68
C GLU A 273 -5.30 9.61 20.07
N TRP A 274 -4.36 9.50 19.13
CA TRP A 274 -3.00 9.00 19.38
C TRP A 274 -2.01 10.07 18.94
N GLU A 275 -1.16 10.56 19.85
CA GLU A 275 -0.16 11.62 19.57
C GLU A 275 -0.77 12.85 18.88
N GLY A 276 -1.99 13.23 19.26
CA GLY A 276 -2.72 14.35 18.67
C GLY A 276 -3.25 14.11 17.25
N LYS A 277 -3.24 12.86 16.76
CA LYS A 277 -3.87 12.46 15.50
C LYS A 277 -5.18 11.72 15.77
N PRO A 278 -6.24 11.96 14.97
CA PRO A 278 -7.49 11.22 15.09
C PRO A 278 -7.26 9.72 14.87
N LEU A 279 -7.86 8.90 15.74
CA LEU A 279 -7.77 7.45 15.72
C LEU A 279 -9.18 6.85 15.79
N THR A 280 -9.44 5.84 14.97
CA THR A 280 -10.64 5.01 15.05
C THR A 280 -10.22 3.57 15.30
N VAL A 281 -10.80 2.94 16.31
CA VAL A 281 -10.61 1.51 16.60
C VAL A 281 -11.95 0.80 16.46
N VAL A 282 -12.01 -0.17 15.56
CA VAL A 282 -13.20 -1.00 15.33
C VAL A 282 -13.00 -2.36 15.97
N LYS A 283 -13.83 -2.70 16.95
CA LYS A 283 -13.93 -4.03 17.55
C LYS A 283 -14.90 -4.89 16.74
N THR A 284 -14.44 -6.01 16.20
CA THR A 284 -15.33 -6.98 15.54
C THR A 284 -15.92 -7.97 16.54
N PRO A 285 -17.08 -8.59 16.23
CA PRO A 285 -17.55 -9.77 16.96
C PRO A 285 -16.59 -10.96 16.77
N ASP A 286 -16.83 -12.07 17.48
CA ASP A 286 -16.18 -13.34 17.21
C ASP A 286 -16.63 -13.93 15.86
N MET A 287 -15.97 -13.48 14.80
CA MET A 287 -16.24 -13.94 13.43
C MET A 287 -15.96 -15.43 13.22
N PHE A 288 -15.18 -16.08 14.09
CA PHE A 288 -14.89 -17.52 13.96
C PHE A 288 -16.09 -18.41 14.29
N SER A 289 -17.09 -17.84 14.99
CA SER A 289 -18.34 -18.51 15.38
C SER A 289 -19.52 -18.22 14.44
N LEU A 290 -19.31 -17.40 13.40
CA LEU A 290 -20.35 -16.96 12.48
C LEU A 290 -20.44 -17.84 11.23
N SER A 291 -21.61 -17.82 10.57
CA SER A 291 -21.73 -18.33 9.20
C SER A 291 -21.00 -17.41 8.22
N GLU A 292 -20.61 -17.91 7.04
CA GLU A 292 -19.96 -17.10 6.01
C GLU A 292 -20.78 -15.87 5.59
N GLU A 293 -22.11 -16.01 5.52
CA GLU A 293 -23.02 -14.91 5.19
C GLU A 293 -22.93 -13.78 6.23
N MET A 294 -22.94 -14.17 7.52
CA MET A 294 -22.81 -13.23 8.63
C MET A 294 -21.41 -12.61 8.69
N MET A 295 -20.35 -13.38 8.39
CA MET A 295 -18.99 -12.83 8.28
C MET A 295 -18.90 -11.75 7.20
N ARG A 296 -19.45 -11.99 6.00
CA ARG A 296 -19.47 -11.00 4.90
C ARG A 296 -20.21 -9.72 5.30
N LYS A 297 -21.31 -9.85 6.04
CA LYS A 297 -22.07 -8.70 6.56
C LYS A 297 -21.25 -7.90 7.56
N GLU A 298 -20.57 -8.57 8.49
CA GLU A 298 -19.74 -7.90 9.50
C GLU A 298 -18.50 -7.25 8.90
N VAL A 299 -17.84 -7.87 7.91
CA VAL A 299 -16.72 -7.24 7.20
C VAL A 299 -17.18 -5.96 6.47
N LYS A 300 -18.35 -5.99 5.81
CA LYS A 300 -18.92 -4.77 5.19
C LYS A 300 -19.22 -3.69 6.23
N SER A 301 -19.78 -4.07 7.38
CA SER A 301 -20.02 -3.13 8.48
C SER A 301 -18.72 -2.58 9.07
N CYS A 302 -17.68 -3.39 9.16
CA CYS A 302 -16.37 -2.97 9.61
C CYS A 302 -15.78 -1.91 8.66
N VAL A 303 -15.76 -2.20 7.36
CA VAL A 303 -15.24 -1.30 6.33
C VAL A 303 -16.01 0.03 6.28
N SER A 304 -17.34 0.02 6.46
CA SER A 304 -18.11 1.26 6.50
C SER A 304 -17.75 2.15 7.70
N LEU A 305 -17.55 1.52 8.87
CA LEU A 305 -17.13 2.18 10.10
C LEU A 305 -15.71 2.75 10.06
N CYS A 306 -14.86 2.29 9.13
CA CYS A 306 -13.49 2.77 8.96
C CYS A 306 -13.22 3.32 7.55
N SER A 307 -14.19 3.99 6.91
CA SER A 307 -14.04 4.55 5.55
C SER A 307 -12.79 5.42 5.36
N PRO A 308 -12.07 5.34 4.22
CA PRO A 308 -12.21 4.42 3.08
C PRO A 308 -11.88 2.91 3.28
N GLY A 309 -11.48 2.47 4.47
CA GLY A 309 -11.06 1.09 4.79
C GLY A 309 -10.02 1.06 5.91
N PRO A 310 -9.76 -0.07 6.59
CA PRO A 310 -8.83 -0.10 7.70
C PRO A 310 -7.38 0.16 7.26
N ASP A 311 -6.60 0.87 8.09
CA ASP A 311 -5.15 1.04 7.90
C ASP A 311 -4.38 -0.17 8.47
N VAL A 312 -4.89 -0.77 9.56
CA VAL A 312 -4.29 -1.93 10.23
C VAL A 312 -5.35 -2.92 10.72
N LEU A 313 -5.08 -4.20 10.54
CA LEU A 313 -5.83 -5.33 11.09
C LEU A 313 -5.01 -5.99 12.22
N LEU A 314 -5.41 -5.84 13.47
CA LEU A 314 -4.78 -6.52 14.60
C LEU A 314 -5.45 -7.87 14.82
N LEU A 315 -4.67 -8.94 14.65
CA LEU A 315 -5.11 -10.33 14.73
C LEU A 315 -4.76 -10.89 16.11
N LEU A 316 -5.72 -10.90 17.03
CA LEU A 316 -5.56 -11.44 18.37
C LEU A 316 -5.65 -12.97 18.31
N VAL A 317 -4.50 -13.62 18.47
CA VAL A 317 -4.35 -15.07 18.40
C VAL A 317 -3.89 -15.61 19.74
N LYS A 318 -4.52 -16.66 20.26
CA LYS A 318 -4.01 -17.42 21.40
C LYS A 318 -3.37 -18.69 20.86
N PRO A 319 -2.02 -18.84 20.91
CA PRO A 319 -1.35 -19.96 20.26
C PRO A 319 -1.87 -21.35 20.67
N SER A 320 -2.26 -21.51 21.94
CA SER A 320 -2.75 -22.80 22.47
C SER A 320 -4.13 -23.21 21.95
N ASP A 321 -4.93 -22.28 21.41
CA ASP A 321 -6.27 -22.57 20.88
C ASP A 321 -6.36 -22.40 19.35
N PHE A 322 -5.25 -22.08 18.70
CA PHE A 322 -5.19 -21.79 17.27
C PHE A 322 -5.02 -23.08 16.45
N THR A 323 -6.14 -23.61 15.96
CA THR A 323 -6.19 -24.82 15.12
C THR A 323 -6.04 -24.50 13.64
N GLU A 324 -5.81 -25.52 12.81
CA GLU A 324 -5.79 -25.37 11.35
C GLU A 324 -7.13 -24.83 10.82
N GLY A 325 -8.26 -25.25 11.39
CA GLY A 325 -9.57 -24.67 11.07
C GLY A 325 -9.63 -23.16 11.35
N ASN A 326 -9.03 -22.70 12.46
CA ASN A 326 -8.95 -21.26 12.74
C ASN A 326 -8.08 -20.53 11.71
N ARG A 327 -7.01 -21.17 11.22
CA ARG A 327 -6.16 -20.63 10.16
C ARG A 327 -6.95 -20.46 8.85
N GLU A 328 -7.74 -21.45 8.47
CA GLU A 328 -8.62 -21.38 7.29
C GLU A 328 -9.68 -20.29 7.43
N THR A 329 -10.36 -20.23 8.58
CA THR A 329 -11.36 -19.18 8.85
C THR A 329 -10.73 -17.79 8.83
N LEU A 330 -9.54 -17.61 9.41
CA LEU A 330 -8.84 -16.33 9.40
C LEU A 330 -8.44 -15.92 7.98
N LYS A 331 -7.95 -16.86 7.15
CA LYS A 331 -7.68 -16.59 5.72
C LYS A 331 -8.93 -16.15 4.98
N PHE A 332 -10.06 -16.81 5.23
CA PHE A 332 -11.34 -16.43 4.65
C PHE A 332 -11.77 -15.02 5.09
N ILE A 333 -11.68 -14.69 6.38
CA ILE A 333 -12.01 -13.35 6.88
C ILE A 333 -11.13 -12.28 6.21
N LEU A 334 -9.81 -12.52 6.14
CA LEU A 334 -8.88 -11.57 5.51
C LEU A 334 -9.16 -11.39 4.02
N SER A 335 -9.51 -12.45 3.29
CA SER A 335 -9.85 -12.33 1.87
C SER A 335 -11.08 -11.47 1.61
N LEU A 336 -11.99 -11.33 2.59
CA LEU A 336 -13.15 -10.43 2.51
C LEU A 336 -12.78 -8.95 2.67
N PHE A 337 -11.67 -8.63 3.36
CA PHE A 337 -11.16 -7.26 3.47
C PHE A 337 -10.38 -6.82 2.22
N GLY A 338 -9.82 -7.79 1.49
CA GLY A 338 -9.08 -7.57 0.25
C GLY A 338 -7.82 -8.42 0.18
N GLU A 339 -7.26 -8.57 -1.01
CA GLU A 339 -6.08 -9.41 -1.24
C GLU A 339 -4.83 -8.95 -0.46
N ASP A 340 -4.73 -7.64 -0.20
CA ASP A 340 -3.64 -7.03 0.58
C ASP A 340 -3.90 -7.03 2.10
N ALA A 341 -5.04 -7.53 2.59
CA ALA A 341 -5.39 -7.49 4.01
C ALA A 341 -4.32 -8.11 4.92
N PHE A 342 -3.62 -9.14 4.44
CA PHE A 342 -2.53 -9.77 5.17
C PHE A 342 -1.32 -8.83 5.36
N LYS A 343 -1.02 -7.94 4.40
CA LYS A 343 0.09 -6.96 4.50
C LYS A 343 -0.18 -5.89 5.55
N HIS A 344 -1.45 -5.54 5.72
CA HIS A 344 -1.90 -4.61 6.74
C HIS A 344 -2.23 -5.30 8.07
N SER A 345 -1.89 -6.59 8.23
CA SER A 345 -2.18 -7.36 9.42
C SER A 345 -0.98 -7.48 10.36
N MET A 346 -1.23 -7.34 11.67
CA MET A 346 -0.24 -7.62 12.70
C MET A 346 -0.82 -8.63 13.70
N VAL A 347 -0.08 -9.69 14.00
CA VAL A 347 -0.49 -10.70 14.97
C VAL A 347 -0.17 -10.22 16.38
N VAL A 348 -1.19 -10.17 17.23
CA VAL A 348 -1.06 -9.93 18.67
C VAL A 348 -1.24 -11.26 19.37
N MET A 349 -0.14 -11.80 19.89
CA MET A 349 -0.19 -13.02 20.69
C MET A 349 -0.82 -12.72 22.05
N THR A 350 -1.84 -13.49 22.40
CA THR A 350 -2.53 -13.38 23.67
C THR A 350 -2.27 -14.62 24.51
N HIS A 351 -1.89 -14.42 25.77
CA HIS A 351 -1.75 -15.49 26.74
C HIS A 351 -3.01 -15.58 27.60
N ASP A 352 -3.17 -16.68 28.34
CA ASP A 352 -4.04 -16.61 29.50
C ASP A 352 -3.33 -15.72 30.51
N SER A 353 -4.03 -14.74 31.07
CA SER A 353 -3.55 -14.09 32.26
C SER A 353 -3.51 -15.16 33.35
N GLU A 354 -2.31 -15.64 33.69
CA GLU A 354 -2.08 -16.13 35.04
C GLU A 354 -2.39 -14.95 35.96
N ILE A 355 -3.52 -15.05 36.66
CA ILE A 355 -3.79 -14.19 37.80
C ILE A 355 -2.70 -14.57 38.82
N LYS A 356 -1.80 -13.63 39.11
CA LYS A 356 -1.09 -13.59 40.39
C LYS A 356 -1.43 -12.30 41.09
#